data_AF-A0A964RT75-F1
#
_entry.id   AF-A0A964RT75-F1
#
_cell.length_a   1.000
_cell.length_b   1.000
_cell.length_c   1.000
_cell.angle_alpha   90.00
_cell.angle_beta   90.00
_cell.angle_gamma   90.00
#
_symmetry.space_group_name_H-M   'P 1'
#
loop_
_entity.id
_entity.type
_entity.pdbx_description
1 polymer ?
#
loop_
_entity_poly.entity_id
_entity_poly.type
_entity_poly.pdbx_seq_one_letter_code
_entity_poly.pdbx_strand_id
1 'polypeptide(L)'
;MGLTKIQKDYIKTVIYQDIGSQSTILKDDIISFAKELGLKLQKNCTKESALNLILSTGNEDKLYEKFADSINVPFYDVAKLNNLTCKQVSDLDQLGIINALTYTGYKDSTLYPLSVLGFKEGELAEIWNNKHKTDFYRTRIEINNIDNMPNIINELSKMFEIENLSKPYPHKDNKDACYIYLCIRSLNSSITNDAYRTPENAKLNLENLALKGALHELNSKIAELEADADKIKFLEKKIANLEQNEKNYKNKIEELEEKLKTSGGGRPSKFTDQEKETMKMYRLQGMSIRKIAEIFNCSTGLVHKIINQ
;
A
#
# COMPACT_ATOMS: atom_id res chain seq x y z
N MET A 1 -27.68 -32.88 30.34
CA MET A 1 -27.66 -32.84 28.87
C MET A 1 -27.48 -34.26 28.39
N GLY A 2 -28.31 -34.74 27.46
CA GLY A 2 -28.15 -36.09 26.91
C GLY A 2 -26.90 -36.20 26.04
N LEU A 3 -26.46 -37.44 25.78
CA LEU A 3 -25.31 -37.74 24.93
C LEU A 3 -25.53 -37.21 23.50
N THR A 4 -24.46 -36.67 22.90
CA THR A 4 -24.48 -36.22 21.50
C THR A 4 -24.59 -37.41 20.54
N LYS A 5 -25.01 -37.15 19.29
CA LYS A 5 -25.09 -38.21 18.27
C LYS A 5 -23.74 -38.92 18.07
N ILE A 6 -22.64 -38.17 18.02
CA ILE A 6 -21.27 -38.71 17.87
C ILE A 6 -20.91 -39.60 19.07
N GLN A 7 -21.25 -39.19 20.29
CA GLN A 7 -21.04 -40.02 21.48
C GLN A 7 -21.85 -41.32 21.40
N LYS A 8 -23.14 -41.24 21.04
CA LYS A 8 -23.99 -42.43 20.89
C LYS A 8 -23.46 -43.40 19.82
N ASP A 9 -23.07 -42.86 18.66
CA ASP A 9 -22.50 -43.65 17.55
C ASP A 9 -21.16 -44.31 17.94
N TYR A 10 -20.33 -43.60 18.71
CA TYR A 10 -19.07 -44.14 19.22
C TYR A 10 -19.30 -45.24 20.28
N ILE A 11 -20.19 -45.01 21.25
CA ILE A 11 -20.58 -46.02 22.25
C ILE A 11 -21.11 -47.27 21.57
N LYS A 12 -21.99 -47.11 20.58
CA LYS A 12 -22.52 -48.20 19.77
C LYS A 12 -21.38 -48.99 19.14
N THR A 13 -20.46 -48.29 18.48
CA THR A 13 -19.30 -48.91 17.83
C THR A 13 -18.45 -49.69 18.83
N VAL A 14 -18.11 -49.11 19.99
CA VAL A 14 -17.34 -49.79 21.03
C VAL A 14 -18.09 -51.02 21.55
N ILE A 15 -19.37 -50.89 21.93
CA ILE A 15 -20.17 -52.00 22.45
C ILE A 15 -20.25 -53.18 21.47
N TYR A 16 -20.31 -52.90 20.16
CA TYR A 16 -20.40 -53.90 19.09
C TYR A 16 -19.02 -54.41 18.59
N GLN A 17 -17.96 -53.62 18.67
CA GLN A 17 -16.60 -54.04 18.28
C GLN A 17 -15.88 -54.78 19.42
N ASP A 18 -16.14 -54.44 20.68
CA ASP A 18 -15.63 -55.09 21.89
C ASP A 18 -16.41 -56.38 22.25
N ILE A 19 -16.76 -57.24 21.29
CA ILE A 19 -17.40 -58.54 21.58
C ILE A 19 -16.36 -59.61 22.02
N GLY A 20 -15.06 -59.29 21.97
CA GLY A 20 -13.95 -60.14 22.38
C GLY A 20 -13.54 -60.04 23.87
N SER A 21 -12.52 -60.80 24.28
CA SER A 21 -12.08 -61.03 25.67
C SER A 21 -11.38 -59.84 26.37
N GLN A 22 -11.20 -58.70 25.69
CA GLN A 22 -10.54 -57.48 26.20
C GLN A 22 -11.50 -56.28 26.21
N SER A 23 -12.81 -56.55 26.29
CA SER A 23 -13.84 -55.52 26.18
C SER A 23 -13.87 -54.57 27.37
N THR A 24 -14.00 -53.28 27.11
CA THR A 24 -14.17 -52.26 28.16
C THR A 24 -15.48 -52.44 28.93
N ILE A 25 -16.49 -53.02 28.28
CA ILE A 25 -17.80 -53.36 28.87
C ILE A 25 -17.98 -54.87 28.84
N LEU A 26 -18.06 -55.50 30.02
CA LEU A 26 -18.17 -56.94 30.15
C LEU A 26 -19.57 -57.42 29.77
N LYS A 27 -19.64 -58.67 29.32
CA LYS A 27 -20.90 -59.35 29.02
C LYS A 27 -21.85 -59.34 30.23
N ASP A 28 -21.33 -59.55 31.43
CA ASP A 28 -22.12 -59.64 32.66
C ASP A 28 -22.74 -58.29 33.05
N ASP A 29 -22.09 -57.17 32.73
CA ASP A 29 -22.64 -55.84 32.97
C ASP A 29 -23.87 -55.57 32.09
N ILE A 30 -23.80 -55.98 30.82
CA ILE A 30 -24.92 -55.88 29.87
C ILE A 30 -26.08 -56.77 30.30
N ILE A 31 -25.78 -58.00 30.75
CA ILE A 31 -26.80 -58.93 31.27
C ILE A 31 -27.45 -58.37 32.54
N SER A 32 -26.67 -57.78 33.43
CA SER A 32 -27.17 -57.17 34.66
C SER A 32 -28.07 -55.98 34.34
N PHE A 33 -27.65 -55.12 33.41
CA PHE A 33 -28.46 -54.00 32.95
C PHE A 33 -29.76 -54.44 32.27
N ALA A 34 -29.74 -55.48 31.43
CA ALA A 34 -30.96 -56.05 30.85
C ALA A 34 -31.96 -56.52 31.91
N LYS A 35 -31.46 -57.12 33.01
CA LYS A 35 -32.30 -57.53 34.14
C LYS A 35 -32.84 -56.34 34.93
N GLU A 36 -32.03 -55.29 35.13
CA GLU A 36 -32.48 -54.01 35.72
C GLU A 36 -33.65 -53.40 34.92
N LEU A 37 -33.63 -53.55 33.59
CA LEU A 37 -34.72 -53.14 32.71
C LEU A 37 -35.93 -54.10 32.70
N GLY A 38 -35.90 -55.19 33.48
CA GLY A 38 -36.98 -56.18 33.55
C GLY A 38 -37.05 -57.15 32.37
N LEU A 39 -35.99 -57.24 31.56
CA LEU A 39 -35.96 -58.10 30.37
C LEU A 39 -35.68 -59.56 30.74
N LYS A 40 -36.45 -60.48 30.14
CA LYS A 40 -36.26 -61.92 30.33
C LYS A 40 -35.21 -62.44 29.35
N LEU A 41 -34.01 -62.70 29.85
CA LEU A 41 -32.92 -63.29 29.07
C LEU A 41 -32.97 -64.82 29.08
N GLN A 42 -32.64 -65.45 27.95
CA GLN A 42 -32.48 -66.90 27.85
C GLN A 42 -31.23 -67.38 28.60
N LYS A 43 -31.26 -68.61 29.10
CA LYS A 43 -30.11 -69.26 29.72
C LYS A 43 -28.97 -69.34 28.69
N ASN A 44 -27.76 -68.90 29.06
CA ASN A 44 -26.58 -68.81 28.20
C ASN A 44 -26.66 -67.78 27.04
N CYS A 45 -27.47 -66.72 27.18
CA CYS A 45 -27.54 -65.64 26.18
C CYS A 45 -26.16 -65.08 25.81
N THR A 46 -25.97 -64.73 24.53
CA THR A 46 -24.74 -64.06 24.05
C THR A 46 -24.81 -62.55 24.32
N LYS A 47 -23.65 -61.88 24.37
CA LYS A 47 -23.56 -60.42 24.52
C LYS A 47 -24.39 -59.71 23.43
N GLU A 48 -24.25 -60.15 22.20
CA GLU A 48 -25.01 -59.66 21.04
C GLU A 48 -26.52 -59.87 21.19
N SER A 49 -26.95 -61.06 21.62
CA SER A 49 -28.38 -61.35 21.82
C SER A 49 -29.00 -60.47 22.91
N ALA A 50 -28.26 -60.23 24.00
CA ALA A 50 -28.69 -59.34 25.07
C ALA A 50 -28.78 -57.88 24.59
N LEU A 51 -27.80 -57.41 23.84
CA LEU A 51 -27.79 -56.06 23.24
C LEU A 51 -28.97 -55.86 22.28
N ASN A 52 -29.18 -56.79 21.35
CA ASN A 52 -30.27 -56.71 20.38
C ASN A 52 -31.64 -56.69 21.08
N LEU A 53 -31.81 -57.44 22.18
CA LEU A 53 -33.03 -57.39 22.98
C LEU A 53 -33.24 -56.01 23.64
N ILE A 54 -32.20 -55.43 24.25
CA ILE A 54 -32.26 -54.09 24.85
C ILE A 54 -32.63 -53.03 23.80
N LEU A 55 -32.00 -53.08 22.61
CA LEU A 55 -32.28 -52.12 21.54
C LEU A 55 -33.69 -52.28 20.96
N SER A 56 -34.17 -53.51 20.76
CA SER A 56 -35.52 -53.78 20.25
C SER A 56 -36.64 -53.29 21.18
N THR A 57 -36.34 -53.05 22.46
CA THR A 57 -37.29 -52.55 23.47
C THR A 57 -37.23 -51.03 23.65
N GLY A 58 -36.48 -50.32 22.81
CA GLY A 58 -36.40 -48.85 22.84
C GLY A 58 -35.60 -48.29 24.01
N ASN A 59 -34.76 -49.10 24.68
CA ASN A 59 -33.93 -48.68 25.80
C ASN A 59 -32.50 -48.28 25.37
N GLU A 60 -32.31 -47.89 24.11
CA GLU A 60 -31.00 -47.52 23.53
C GLU A 60 -30.34 -46.35 24.28
N ASP A 61 -31.08 -45.28 24.56
CA ASP A 61 -30.53 -44.12 25.27
C ASP A 61 -30.11 -44.45 26.71
N LYS A 62 -30.92 -45.25 27.42
CA LYS A 62 -30.57 -45.70 28.78
C LYS A 62 -29.35 -46.60 28.79
N LEU A 63 -29.18 -47.42 27.76
CA LEU A 63 -27.98 -48.26 27.59
C LEU A 63 -26.75 -47.39 27.44
N TYR A 64 -26.82 -46.37 26.57
CA TYR A 64 -25.69 -45.47 26.34
C TYR A 64 -25.35 -44.64 27.58
N GLU A 65 -26.36 -44.13 28.29
CA GLU A 65 -26.16 -43.41 29.55
C GLU A 65 -25.53 -44.28 30.64
N LYS A 66 -25.96 -45.54 30.79
CA LYS A 66 -25.41 -46.48 31.78
C LYS A 66 -23.91 -46.72 31.59
N PHE A 67 -23.45 -46.76 30.35
CA PHE A 67 -22.09 -47.18 30.00
C PHE A 67 -21.17 -46.04 29.56
N ALA A 68 -21.67 -44.80 29.46
CA ALA A 68 -20.91 -43.65 28.98
C ALA A 68 -19.61 -43.43 29.77
N ASP A 69 -19.68 -43.49 31.10
CA ASP A 69 -18.53 -43.24 31.99
C ASP A 69 -17.51 -44.38 31.99
N SER A 70 -17.88 -45.56 31.48
CA SER A 70 -16.98 -46.71 31.35
C SER A 70 -16.22 -46.69 30.03
N ILE A 71 -16.55 -45.80 29.09
CA ILE A 71 -15.95 -45.75 27.76
C ILE A 71 -14.89 -44.65 27.70
N ASN A 72 -13.69 -45.08 27.35
CA ASN A 72 -12.57 -44.19 27.06
C ASN A 72 -12.33 -44.10 25.55
N VAL A 73 -11.89 -42.93 25.11
CA VAL A 73 -11.62 -42.63 23.71
C VAL A 73 -10.11 -42.58 23.52
N PRO A 74 -9.53 -43.47 22.70
CA PRO A 74 -8.12 -43.39 22.37
C PRO A 74 -7.82 -42.10 21.61
N PHE A 75 -6.62 -41.58 21.85
CA PHE A 75 -6.09 -40.38 21.20
C PHE A 75 -6.27 -40.33 19.67
N TYR A 76 -6.08 -41.45 18.97
CA TYR A 76 -6.24 -41.52 17.51
C TYR A 76 -7.70 -41.38 17.07
N ASP A 77 -8.66 -41.86 17.88
CA ASP A 77 -10.08 -41.70 17.60
C ASP A 77 -10.54 -40.28 17.91
N VAL A 78 -10.00 -39.64 18.95
CA VAL A 78 -10.20 -38.20 19.18
C VAL A 78 -9.74 -37.40 17.96
N ALA A 79 -8.55 -37.70 17.44
CA ALA A 79 -8.00 -37.04 16.27
C ALA A 79 -8.88 -37.25 15.02
N LYS A 80 -9.22 -38.50 14.72
CA LYS A 80 -10.01 -38.89 13.55
C LYS A 80 -11.41 -38.30 13.55
N LEU A 81 -12.13 -38.40 14.67
CA LEU A 81 -13.52 -37.96 14.78
C LEU A 81 -13.66 -36.43 14.79
N ASN A 82 -12.61 -35.70 15.17
CA ASN A 82 -12.61 -34.23 15.20
C ASN A 82 -11.85 -33.60 14.03
N ASN A 83 -11.42 -34.38 13.02
CA ASN A 83 -10.60 -33.92 11.90
C ASN A 83 -9.32 -33.16 12.34
N LEU A 84 -8.68 -33.66 13.40
CA LEU A 84 -7.43 -33.14 13.94
C LEU A 84 -6.27 -34.06 13.60
N THR A 85 -5.06 -33.51 13.55
CA THR A 85 -3.84 -34.29 13.62
C THR A 85 -3.57 -34.73 15.06
N CYS A 86 -2.81 -35.80 15.23
CA CYS A 86 -2.30 -36.25 16.52
C CYS A 86 -1.64 -35.09 17.31
N LYS A 87 -0.79 -34.29 16.65
CA LYS A 87 -0.11 -33.16 17.29
C LYS A 87 -1.11 -32.16 17.90
N GLN A 88 -2.16 -31.83 17.15
CA GLN A 88 -3.19 -30.89 17.62
C GLN A 88 -3.93 -31.39 18.85
N VAL A 89 -4.24 -32.69 18.92
CA VAL A 89 -4.85 -33.31 20.11
C VAL A 89 -3.91 -33.23 21.31
N SER A 90 -2.61 -33.51 21.11
CA SER A 90 -1.62 -33.39 22.18
C SER A 90 -1.46 -31.96 22.69
N ASP A 91 -1.53 -30.96 21.81
CA ASP A 91 -1.47 -29.56 22.20
C ASP A 91 -2.70 -29.16 23.03
N LEU A 92 -3.90 -29.60 22.60
CA LEU A 92 -5.14 -29.32 23.33
C LEU A 92 -5.11 -29.93 24.75
N ASP A 93 -4.51 -31.10 24.92
CA ASP A 93 -4.31 -31.77 26.21
C ASP A 93 -3.32 -31.00 27.09
N GLN A 94 -2.17 -30.60 26.55
CA GLN A 94 -1.19 -29.76 27.26
C GLN A 94 -1.75 -28.40 27.68
N LEU A 95 -2.69 -27.86 26.90
CA LEU A 95 -3.38 -26.61 27.17
C LEU A 95 -4.56 -26.76 28.14
N GLY A 96 -4.82 -27.98 28.63
CA GLY A 96 -5.92 -28.31 29.55
C GLY A 96 -7.32 -28.14 28.96
N ILE A 97 -7.44 -28.00 27.63
CA ILE A 97 -8.75 -27.88 26.95
C ILE A 97 -9.47 -29.22 26.93
N ILE A 98 -8.71 -30.27 26.65
CA ILE A 98 -9.09 -31.65 26.88
C ILE A 98 -8.15 -32.20 27.95
N ASN A 99 -8.54 -33.25 28.65
CA ASN A 99 -7.72 -33.82 29.71
C ASN A 99 -7.68 -35.33 29.56
N ALA A 100 -6.48 -35.86 29.35
CA ALA A 100 -6.24 -37.29 29.37
C ALA A 100 -6.56 -37.88 30.74
N LEU A 101 -7.13 -39.08 30.74
CA LEU A 101 -7.23 -39.92 31.93
C LEU A 101 -5.82 -40.43 32.24
N THR A 102 -5.43 -40.41 33.53
CA THR A 102 -4.09 -40.77 34.02
C THR A 102 -3.49 -41.94 33.23
N TYR A 103 -2.25 -41.76 32.76
CA TYR A 103 -1.52 -42.67 31.87
C TYR A 103 -1.51 -44.13 32.39
N THR A 104 -2.48 -44.94 31.97
CA THR A 104 -2.53 -46.36 32.34
C THR A 104 -1.83 -47.17 31.24
N GLY A 105 -0.62 -47.63 31.56
CA GLY A 105 0.31 -48.28 30.64
C GLY A 105 -0.12 -49.64 30.11
N TYR A 106 -1.13 -49.68 29.24
CA TYR A 106 -1.35 -50.84 28.38
C TYR A 106 -1.53 -50.40 26.92
N LYS A 107 -0.46 -50.61 26.13
CA LYS A 107 -0.33 -50.26 24.70
C LYS A 107 -0.42 -48.75 24.39
N ASP A 108 0.57 -48.00 24.87
CA ASP A 108 1.12 -46.73 24.36
C ASP A 108 0.17 -45.62 23.86
N SER A 109 -1.12 -45.68 24.15
CA SER A 109 -2.11 -44.71 23.67
C SER A 109 -2.73 -43.96 24.83
N THR A 110 -2.67 -42.63 24.74
CA THR A 110 -3.32 -41.72 25.69
C THR A 110 -4.83 -41.86 25.55
N LEU A 111 -5.53 -42.00 26.67
CA LEU A 111 -6.98 -42.19 26.71
C LEU A 111 -7.67 -40.93 27.23
N TYR A 112 -8.83 -40.60 26.67
CA TYR A 112 -9.63 -39.44 27.02
C TYR A 112 -11.04 -39.88 27.46
N PRO A 113 -11.71 -39.12 28.35
CA PRO A 113 -13.09 -39.38 28.68
C PRO A 113 -13.99 -39.18 27.46
N LEU A 114 -15.13 -39.90 27.40
CA LEU A 114 -16.12 -39.76 26.33
C LEU A 114 -16.63 -38.32 26.13
N SER A 115 -16.56 -37.49 27.18
CA SER A 115 -16.91 -36.06 27.11
C SER A 115 -16.11 -35.28 26.07
N VAL A 116 -14.92 -35.75 25.67
CA VAL A 116 -14.10 -35.13 24.61
C VAL A 116 -14.79 -35.15 23.23
N LEU A 117 -15.76 -36.05 23.02
CA LEU A 117 -16.58 -36.11 21.80
C LEU A 117 -17.88 -35.29 21.92
N GLY A 118 -18.04 -34.57 23.03
CA GLY A 118 -19.18 -33.68 23.28
C GLY A 118 -19.03 -32.29 22.64
N PHE A 119 -17.83 -31.95 22.17
CA PHE A 119 -17.58 -30.72 21.41
C PHE A 119 -18.34 -30.74 20.08
N LYS A 120 -18.77 -29.57 19.60
CA LYS A 120 -19.37 -29.44 18.27
C LYS A 120 -18.36 -29.78 17.19
N GLU A 121 -18.85 -30.21 16.04
CA GLU A 121 -18.00 -30.50 14.89
C GLU A 121 -17.14 -29.28 14.53
N GLY A 122 -15.82 -29.48 14.49
CA GLY A 122 -14.85 -28.42 14.21
C GLY A 122 -14.52 -27.50 15.39
N GLU A 123 -15.20 -27.59 16.55
CA GLU A 123 -14.98 -26.70 17.70
C GLU A 123 -13.58 -26.88 18.29
N LEU A 124 -13.10 -28.11 18.47
CA LEU A 124 -11.73 -28.35 18.93
C LEU A 124 -10.69 -27.87 17.92
N ALA A 125 -10.98 -28.00 16.61
CA ALA A 125 -10.12 -27.46 15.57
C ALA A 125 -10.12 -25.94 15.59
N GLU A 126 -11.26 -25.30 15.86
CA GLU A 126 -11.37 -23.86 16.02
C GLU A 126 -10.67 -23.37 17.28
N ILE A 127 -10.82 -24.04 18.42
CA ILE A 127 -10.10 -23.71 19.66
C ILE A 127 -8.59 -23.87 19.46
N TRP A 128 -8.15 -24.98 18.87
CA TRP A 128 -6.75 -25.18 18.53
C TRP A 128 -6.29 -24.09 17.57
N ASN A 129 -7.04 -23.82 16.50
CA ASN A 129 -6.76 -22.76 15.56
C ASN A 129 -6.84 -21.38 16.19
N ASN A 130 -7.62 -21.07 17.21
CA ASN A 130 -7.63 -19.74 17.82
C ASN A 130 -6.47 -19.57 18.80
N LYS A 131 -6.00 -20.69 19.36
CA LYS A 131 -4.77 -20.72 20.18
C LYS A 131 -3.49 -20.80 19.32
N HIS A 132 -3.57 -21.29 18.08
CA HIS A 132 -2.41 -21.58 17.21
C HIS A 132 -2.43 -20.95 15.81
N LYS A 133 -3.56 -20.40 15.33
CA LYS A 133 -3.59 -19.28 14.35
C LYS A 133 -3.32 -18.05 15.23
N THR A 134 -2.20 -17.39 15.17
CA THR A 134 -1.27 -17.21 14.06
C THR A 134 0.13 -16.92 14.62
N ASP A 135 1.11 -17.02 13.72
CA ASP A 135 2.22 -16.06 13.57
C ASP A 135 3.65 -16.55 13.82
N PHE A 136 3.96 -17.75 14.33
CA PHE A 136 5.38 -18.15 14.39
C PHE A 136 5.92 -18.68 13.06
N TYR A 137 6.64 -17.82 12.34
CA TYR A 137 7.35 -18.13 11.10
C TYR A 137 8.77 -18.61 11.41
N ARG A 138 9.12 -19.79 10.87
CA ARG A 138 10.51 -20.27 10.92
C ARG A 138 11.33 -19.49 9.91
N THR A 139 12.40 -18.87 10.36
CA THR A 139 13.33 -18.14 9.51
C THR A 139 14.78 -18.45 9.86
N ARG A 140 15.68 -18.11 8.93
CA ARG A 140 17.13 -18.17 9.12
C ARG A 140 17.69 -16.79 8.87
N ILE A 141 18.51 -16.31 9.80
CA ILE A 141 19.22 -15.04 9.66
C ILE A 141 20.71 -15.35 9.52
N GLU A 142 21.35 -14.67 8.57
CA GLU A 142 22.79 -14.66 8.43
C GLU A 142 23.34 -13.39 9.08
N ILE A 143 24.33 -13.56 9.94
CA ILE A 143 24.97 -12.48 10.69
C ILE A 143 26.43 -12.46 10.28
N ASN A 144 26.89 -11.35 9.70
CA ASN A 144 28.24 -11.21 9.14
C ASN A 144 29.37 -11.18 10.19
N ASN A 145 29.02 -10.89 11.45
CA ASN A 145 29.93 -10.91 12.60
C ASN A 145 29.19 -11.42 13.84
N ILE A 146 29.63 -12.55 14.40
CA ILE A 146 29.03 -13.21 15.56
C ILE A 146 28.92 -12.32 16.80
N ASP A 147 29.84 -11.37 17.00
CA ASP A 147 29.82 -10.44 18.13
C ASP A 147 28.60 -9.50 18.08
N ASN A 148 28.02 -9.30 16.89
CA ASN A 148 26.81 -8.49 16.70
C ASN A 148 25.51 -9.27 16.96
N MET A 149 25.57 -10.61 17.11
CA MET A 149 24.38 -11.45 17.30
C MET A 149 23.50 -10.96 18.47
N PRO A 150 24.02 -10.67 19.68
CA PRO A 150 23.19 -10.25 20.80
C PRO A 150 22.40 -8.97 20.50
N ASN A 151 23.04 -8.00 19.83
CA ASN A 151 22.40 -6.74 19.46
C ASN A 151 21.28 -6.95 18.43
N ILE A 152 21.52 -7.79 17.42
CA ILE A 152 20.51 -8.09 16.39
C ILE A 152 19.30 -8.80 16.99
N ILE A 153 19.52 -9.80 17.85
CA ILE A 153 18.43 -10.49 18.54
C ILE A 153 17.62 -9.53 19.41
N ASN A 154 18.30 -8.60 20.11
CA ASN A 154 17.64 -7.59 20.92
C ASN A 154 16.81 -6.59 20.10
N GLU A 155 17.22 -6.23 18.89
CA GLU A 155 16.39 -5.39 18.01
C GLU A 155 15.19 -6.16 17.44
N LEU A 156 15.39 -7.41 17.03
CA LEU A 156 14.31 -8.25 16.53
C LEU A 156 13.24 -8.52 17.59
N SER A 157 13.64 -8.70 18.86
CA SER A 157 12.70 -8.97 19.96
C SER A 157 11.75 -7.81 20.27
N LYS A 158 12.06 -6.59 19.80
CA LYS A 158 11.16 -5.43 19.92
C LYS A 158 10.00 -5.48 18.95
N MET A 159 10.18 -6.16 17.82
CA MET A 159 9.21 -6.23 16.72
C MET A 159 8.50 -7.59 16.66
N PHE A 160 9.20 -8.62 17.12
CA PHE A 160 8.77 -10.00 17.03
C PHE A 160 8.94 -10.70 18.38
N GLU A 161 7.99 -11.55 18.71
CA GLU A 161 8.21 -12.60 19.69
C GLU A 161 9.15 -13.63 19.07
N ILE A 162 10.21 -14.02 19.79
CA ILE A 162 11.23 -14.95 19.29
C ILE A 162 11.20 -16.22 20.12
N GLU A 163 11.06 -17.36 19.44
CA GLU A 163 11.16 -18.70 20.02
C GLU A 163 12.18 -19.56 19.28
N ASN A 164 12.58 -20.68 19.89
CA ASN A 164 13.42 -21.71 19.26
C ASN A 164 14.73 -21.16 18.68
N LEU A 165 15.35 -20.18 19.36
CA LEU A 165 16.63 -19.61 18.95
C LEU A 165 17.71 -20.70 18.99
N SER A 166 18.24 -21.04 17.82
CA SER A 166 19.32 -22.01 17.70
C SER A 166 20.65 -21.47 18.19
N LYS A 167 21.60 -22.37 18.46
CA LYS A 167 23.01 -22.00 18.53
C LYS A 167 23.48 -21.44 17.18
N PRO A 168 24.50 -20.55 17.15
CA PRO A 168 25.06 -20.05 15.91
C PRO A 168 25.80 -21.16 15.16
N TYR A 169 25.56 -21.24 13.86
CA TYR A 169 26.24 -22.16 12.94
C TYR A 169 27.27 -21.38 12.13
N PRO A 170 28.58 -21.70 12.20
CA PRO A 170 29.62 -20.95 11.48
C PRO A 170 29.38 -20.95 9.97
N HIS A 171 29.62 -19.81 9.31
CA HIS A 171 29.65 -19.76 7.85
C HIS A 171 30.90 -20.49 7.34
N LYS A 172 30.77 -21.27 6.26
CA LYS A 172 31.88 -22.09 5.73
C LYS A 172 33.06 -21.22 5.24
N ASP A 173 32.73 -20.11 4.59
CA ASP A 173 33.72 -19.25 3.93
C ASP A 173 34.15 -18.03 4.76
N ASN A 174 33.39 -17.66 5.79
CA ASN A 174 33.66 -16.49 6.63
C ASN A 174 33.60 -16.90 8.10
N LYS A 175 34.76 -16.97 8.76
CA LYS A 175 34.87 -17.43 10.15
C LYS A 175 34.17 -16.53 11.16
N ASP A 176 33.95 -15.27 10.80
CA ASP A 176 33.30 -14.29 11.66
C ASP A 176 31.78 -14.30 11.47
N ALA A 177 31.27 -14.87 10.36
CA ALA A 177 29.86 -14.94 10.08
C ALA A 177 29.20 -16.23 10.60
N CYS A 178 27.90 -16.15 10.92
CA CYS A 178 27.11 -17.30 11.35
C CYS A 178 25.67 -17.27 10.84
N TYR A 179 25.06 -18.45 10.79
CA TYR A 179 23.63 -18.64 10.59
C TYR A 179 22.96 -18.94 11.92
N ILE A 180 21.80 -18.34 12.14
CA ILE A 180 20.91 -18.68 13.26
C ILE A 180 19.53 -19.01 12.72
N TYR A 181 18.90 -20.02 13.31
CA TYR A 181 17.53 -20.41 13.02
C TYR A 181 16.65 -20.02 14.20
N LEU A 182 15.48 -19.48 13.91
CA LEU A 182 14.54 -19.00 14.92
C LEU A 182 13.12 -19.04 14.40
N CYS A 183 12.16 -19.10 15.32
CA CYS A 183 10.75 -18.90 15.04
C CYS A 183 10.38 -17.48 15.49
N ILE A 184 9.76 -16.69 14.62
CA ILE A 184 9.33 -15.32 14.92
C ILE A 184 7.85 -15.12 14.71
N ARG A 185 7.21 -14.42 15.64
CA ARG A 185 5.84 -13.96 15.52
C ARG A 185 5.77 -12.45 15.61
N SER A 186 5.02 -11.81 14.71
CA SER A 186 4.78 -10.37 14.86
C SER A 186 4.05 -10.10 16.16
N LEU A 187 4.51 -9.12 16.93
CA LEU A 187 3.83 -8.71 18.16
C LEU A 187 2.52 -7.95 17.89
N ASN A 188 2.22 -7.58 16.64
CA ASN A 188 1.02 -6.83 16.26
C ASN A 188 0.21 -7.58 15.19
N SER A 189 -1.08 -7.83 15.46
CA SER A 189 -2.02 -8.53 14.55
C SER A 189 -2.39 -7.76 13.27
N SER A 190 -1.98 -6.49 13.18
CA SER A 190 -1.95 -5.72 11.94
C SER A 190 -0.66 -4.93 11.87
N ILE A 191 0.28 -5.34 11.02
CA ILE A 191 1.44 -4.53 10.69
C ILE A 191 0.96 -3.43 9.74
N THR A 192 0.47 -2.32 10.29
CA THR A 192 0.38 -1.06 9.55
C THR A 192 1.75 -0.39 9.60
N ASN A 193 2.16 0.33 8.55
CA ASN A 193 3.45 1.05 8.50
C ASN A 193 3.71 1.96 9.71
N ASP A 194 2.67 2.37 10.43
CA ASP A 194 2.77 3.14 11.68
C ASP A 194 3.43 2.37 12.85
N ALA A 195 3.48 1.04 12.81
CA ALA A 195 4.16 0.21 13.81
C ALA A 195 5.71 0.32 13.76
N TYR A 196 6.26 0.97 12.72
CA TYR A 196 7.69 1.29 12.60
C TYR A 196 8.06 2.66 13.18
N ARG A 197 7.18 3.32 13.96
CA ARG A 197 7.51 4.57 14.66
C ARG A 197 8.43 4.32 15.85
N THR A 198 9.72 4.13 15.59
CA THR A 198 10.74 4.49 16.57
C THR A 198 10.71 6.01 16.77
N PRO A 199 11.12 6.54 17.94
CA PRO A 199 11.24 7.99 18.15
C PRO A 199 12.10 8.67 17.07
N GLU A 200 13.11 7.94 16.57
CA GLU A 200 13.98 8.36 15.48
C GLU A 200 13.24 8.41 14.13
N ASN A 201 12.45 7.38 13.78
CA ASN A 201 11.61 7.41 12.57
C ASN A 201 10.53 8.48 12.63
N ALA A 202 9.97 8.77 13.81
CA ALA A 202 9.02 9.86 13.98
C ALA A 202 9.69 11.22 13.73
N LYS A 203 10.92 11.41 14.24
CA LYS A 203 11.73 12.61 14.00
C LYS A 203 12.11 12.74 12.52
N LEU A 204 12.60 11.68 11.89
CA LEU A 204 12.94 11.65 10.46
C LEU A 204 11.74 11.91 9.57
N ASN A 205 10.54 11.46 9.96
CA ASN A 205 9.31 11.76 9.23
C ASN A 205 8.91 13.24 9.35
N LEU A 206 9.08 13.84 10.52
CA LEU A 206 8.87 15.28 10.71
C LEU A 206 9.88 16.11 9.90
N GLU A 207 11.16 15.71 9.91
CA GLU A 207 12.20 16.34 9.10
C GLU A 207 11.91 16.19 7.60
N ASN A 208 11.52 15.00 7.13
CA ASN A 208 11.12 14.78 5.74
C ASN A 208 9.90 15.63 5.34
N LEU A 209 8.93 15.78 6.23
CA LEU A 209 7.76 16.63 5.97
C LEU A 209 8.16 18.10 5.85
N ALA A 210 9.03 18.59 6.74
CA ALA A 210 9.56 19.94 6.69
C ALA A 210 10.39 20.18 5.41
N LEU A 211 11.25 19.22 5.03
CA LEU A 211 12.05 19.29 3.80
C LEU A 211 11.17 19.31 2.54
N LYS A 212 10.10 18.50 2.49
CA LYS A 212 9.13 18.54 1.39
C LYS A 212 8.41 19.89 1.30
N GLY A 213 8.07 20.49 2.44
CA GLY A 213 7.51 21.85 2.49
C GLY A 213 8.47 22.89 1.92
N ALA A 214 9.73 22.88 2.38
CA ALA A 214 10.76 23.80 1.87
C ALA A 214 11.03 23.61 0.37
N LEU A 215 11.04 22.36 -0.13
CA LEU A 215 11.16 22.07 -1.55
C LEU A 215 10.00 22.64 -2.37
N HIS A 216 8.78 22.51 -1.86
CA HIS A 216 7.60 23.08 -2.53
C HIS A 216 7.71 24.62 -2.62
N GLU A 217 8.12 25.27 -1.54
CA GLU A 217 8.30 26.73 -1.51
C GLU A 217 9.41 27.20 -2.46
N LEU A 218 10.55 26.50 -2.49
CA LEU A 218 11.63 26.77 -3.43
C LEU A 218 11.18 26.60 -4.89
N ASN A 219 10.43 25.54 -5.20
CA ASN A 219 9.90 25.31 -6.55
C ASN A 219 8.91 26.42 -6.97
N SER A 220 8.09 26.90 -6.05
CA SER A 220 7.21 28.06 -6.32
C SER A 220 8.02 29.31 -6.66
N LYS A 221 9.10 29.55 -5.92
CA LYS A 221 9.97 30.71 -6.15
C LYS A 221 10.78 30.63 -7.44
N ILE A 222 11.19 29.42 -7.83
CA ILE A 222 11.81 29.17 -9.14
C ILE A 222 10.83 29.52 -10.27
N ALA A 223 9.57 29.09 -10.17
CA ALA A 223 8.56 29.38 -11.18
C ALA A 223 8.32 30.91 -11.33
N GLU A 224 8.33 31.66 -10.22
CA GLU A 224 8.24 33.13 -10.26
C GLU A 224 9.45 33.76 -10.97
N LEU A 225 10.66 33.30 -10.65
CA LEU A 225 11.89 33.79 -11.28
C LEU A 225 11.96 33.47 -12.78
N GLU A 226 11.46 32.32 -13.20
CA GLU A 226 11.35 31.95 -14.62
C GLU A 226 10.41 32.90 -15.37
N ALA A 227 9.26 33.23 -14.77
CA ALA A 227 8.32 34.20 -15.36
C ALA A 227 8.95 35.61 -15.49
N ASP A 228 9.71 36.04 -14.49
CA ASP A 228 10.42 37.31 -14.54
C ASP A 228 11.54 37.29 -15.61
N ALA A 229 12.27 36.18 -15.75
CA ALA A 229 13.29 36.03 -16.79
C ALA A 229 12.70 36.14 -18.20
N ASP A 230 11.53 35.55 -18.45
CA ASP A 230 10.83 35.68 -19.73
C ASP A 230 10.37 37.12 -19.99
N LYS A 231 9.91 37.82 -18.95
CA LYS A 231 9.54 39.23 -19.04
C LYS A 231 10.75 40.12 -19.35
N ILE A 232 11.90 39.83 -18.76
CA ILE A 232 13.16 40.52 -19.07
C ILE A 232 13.52 40.34 -20.53
N LYS A 233 13.54 39.10 -21.05
CA LYS A 233 13.82 38.83 -22.48
C LYS A 233 12.89 39.59 -23.41
N PHE A 234 11.60 39.67 -23.06
CA PHE A 234 10.64 40.44 -23.85
C PHE A 234 10.97 41.94 -23.87
N LEU A 235 11.33 42.51 -22.72
CA LEU A 235 11.71 43.91 -22.59
C LEU A 235 13.03 44.20 -23.33
N GLU A 236 14.03 43.33 -23.24
CA GLU A 236 15.29 43.44 -23.98
C GLU A 236 15.04 43.50 -25.49
N LYS A 237 14.18 42.62 -26.03
CA LYS A 237 13.80 42.65 -27.45
C LYS A 237 13.11 43.96 -27.83
N LYS A 238 12.28 44.51 -26.94
CA LYS A 238 11.59 45.78 -27.16
C LYS A 238 12.58 46.96 -27.17
N ILE A 239 13.56 46.96 -26.25
CA ILE A 239 14.63 47.97 -26.20
C ILE A 239 15.44 47.93 -27.50
N ALA A 240 15.90 46.75 -27.93
CA ALA A 240 16.65 46.60 -29.17
C ALA A 240 15.90 47.16 -30.40
N ASN A 241 14.60 46.92 -30.49
CA ASN A 241 13.76 47.49 -31.56
C ASN A 241 13.65 49.01 -31.49
N LEU A 242 13.54 49.58 -30.29
CA LEU A 242 13.49 51.03 -30.09
C LEU A 242 14.82 51.69 -30.46
N GLU A 243 15.94 51.10 -30.06
CA GLU A 243 17.29 51.58 -30.43
C GLU A 243 17.49 51.55 -31.95
N GLN A 244 17.04 50.49 -32.63
CA GLN A 244 17.11 50.41 -34.08
C GLN A 244 16.23 51.49 -34.75
N ASN A 245 15.04 51.74 -34.22
CA ASN A 245 14.17 52.80 -34.72
C ASN A 245 14.80 54.18 -34.51
N GLU A 246 15.39 54.45 -33.33
CA GLU A 246 16.09 55.70 -33.05
C GLU A 246 17.23 55.93 -34.05
N LYS A 247 18.02 54.89 -34.34
CA LYS A 247 19.07 54.94 -35.37
C LYS A 247 18.50 55.26 -36.75
N ASN A 248 17.40 54.62 -37.14
CA ASN A 248 16.74 54.89 -38.42
C ASN A 248 16.24 56.34 -38.50
N TYR A 249 15.66 56.88 -37.43
CA TYR A 249 15.20 58.27 -37.39
C TYR A 249 16.37 59.25 -37.46
N LYS A 250 17.47 59.00 -36.74
CA LYS A 250 18.70 59.82 -36.82
C LYS A 250 19.25 59.87 -38.24
N ASN A 251 19.41 58.73 -38.90
CA ASN A 251 19.85 58.67 -40.28
C ASN A 251 18.92 59.47 -41.22
N LYS A 252 17.62 59.36 -41.02
CA LYS A 252 16.63 60.07 -41.84
C LYS A 252 16.65 61.59 -41.62
N ILE A 253 16.94 62.03 -40.39
CA ILE A 253 17.15 63.45 -40.08
C ILE A 253 18.41 63.94 -40.79
N GLU A 254 19.53 63.21 -40.69
CA GLU A 254 20.78 63.57 -41.39
C GLU A 254 20.58 63.70 -42.90
N GLU A 255 19.88 62.73 -43.53
CA GLU A 255 19.54 62.80 -44.96
C GLU A 255 18.70 64.04 -45.31
N LEU A 256 17.74 64.42 -44.46
CA LEU A 256 16.90 65.59 -44.68
C LEU A 256 17.69 66.89 -44.50
N GLU A 257 18.57 66.96 -43.50
CA GLU A 257 19.46 68.10 -43.28
C GLU A 257 20.42 68.30 -44.45
N GLU A 258 20.97 67.22 -45.01
CA GLU A 258 21.83 67.28 -46.20
C GLU A 258 21.05 67.77 -47.43
N LYS A 259 19.82 67.27 -47.62
CA LYS A 259 18.90 67.77 -48.67
C LYS A 259 18.58 69.25 -48.48
N LEU A 260 18.37 69.72 -47.25
CA LEU A 260 18.11 71.13 -46.94
C LEU A 260 19.33 72.02 -47.25
N LYS A 261 20.54 71.56 -46.90
CA LYS A 261 21.80 72.27 -47.22
C LYS A 261 22.02 72.39 -48.73
N THR A 262 21.73 71.33 -49.48
CA THR A 262 21.91 71.31 -50.94
C THR A 262 20.79 72.02 -51.70
N SER A 263 19.59 72.11 -51.12
CA SER A 263 18.42 72.71 -51.79
C SER A 263 18.33 74.24 -51.66
N GLY A 264 19.22 74.89 -50.90
CA GLY A 264 19.26 76.36 -50.72
C GLY A 264 17.92 76.92 -50.24
N GLY A 265 17.76 77.09 -48.91
CA GLY A 265 16.50 77.35 -48.18
C GLY A 265 15.67 78.60 -48.53
N GLY A 266 15.38 78.81 -49.82
CA GLY A 266 14.45 79.79 -50.34
C GLY A 266 13.32 79.10 -51.11
N ARG A 267 12.18 79.79 -51.21
CA ARG A 267 11.11 79.37 -52.13
C ARG A 267 11.68 79.48 -53.55
N PRO A 268 11.64 78.41 -54.37
CA PRO A 268 12.12 78.50 -55.75
C PRO A 268 11.43 79.67 -56.44
N SER A 269 12.23 80.54 -57.07
CA SER A 269 11.72 81.71 -57.79
C SER A 269 10.66 81.24 -58.80
N LYS A 270 9.46 81.85 -58.78
CA LYS A 270 8.36 81.48 -59.70
C LYS A 270 8.78 81.65 -61.17
N PHE A 271 9.76 82.51 -61.42
CA PHE A 271 10.27 82.82 -62.74
C PHE A 271 11.78 82.61 -62.80
N THR A 272 12.23 82.05 -63.90
CA THR A 272 13.64 82.01 -64.31
C THR A 272 14.17 83.41 -64.58
N ASP A 273 15.49 83.60 -64.57
CA ASP A 273 16.07 84.92 -64.82
C ASP A 273 15.82 85.40 -66.27
N GLN A 274 15.68 84.48 -67.23
CA GLN A 274 15.28 84.80 -68.60
C GLN A 274 13.84 85.34 -68.68
N GLU A 275 12.90 84.76 -67.93
CA GLU A 275 11.52 85.23 -67.87
C GLU A 275 11.43 86.61 -67.20
N LYS A 276 12.22 86.84 -66.14
CA LYS A 276 12.32 88.16 -65.50
C LYS A 276 12.83 89.22 -66.47
N GLU A 277 13.85 88.92 -67.26
CA GLU A 277 14.34 89.85 -68.27
C GLU A 277 13.35 90.07 -69.40
N THR A 278 12.62 89.04 -69.80
CA THR A 278 11.53 89.19 -70.79
C THR A 278 10.43 90.13 -70.27
N MET A 279 10.08 90.06 -68.98
CA MET A 279 9.14 91.02 -68.36
C MET A 279 9.68 92.46 -68.38
N LYS A 280 10.97 92.66 -68.11
CA LYS A 280 11.63 93.97 -68.20
C LYS A 280 11.60 94.52 -69.63
N MET A 281 11.86 93.65 -70.62
CA MET A 281 11.79 94.00 -72.04
C MET A 281 10.39 94.39 -72.50
N TYR A 282 9.35 93.63 -72.14
CA TYR A 282 7.97 94.02 -72.46
C TYR A 282 7.57 95.35 -71.83
N ARG A 283 8.10 95.66 -70.64
CA ARG A 283 7.87 96.96 -70.02
C ARG A 283 8.53 98.10 -70.82
N LEU A 284 9.78 97.91 -71.26
CA LEU A 284 10.49 98.86 -72.12
C LEU A 284 9.76 99.10 -73.45
N GLN A 285 9.11 98.08 -74.00
CA GLN A 285 8.28 98.17 -75.20
C GLN A 285 6.91 98.85 -74.96
N GLY A 286 6.66 99.38 -73.76
CA GLY A 286 5.45 100.14 -73.44
C GLY A 286 4.26 99.30 -72.97
N MET A 287 4.42 97.99 -72.73
CA MET A 287 3.32 97.18 -72.20
C MET A 287 2.96 97.56 -70.76
N SER A 288 1.67 97.49 -70.43
CA SER A 288 1.19 97.76 -69.07
C SER A 288 1.54 96.62 -68.13
N ILE A 289 1.81 96.95 -66.86
CA ILE A 289 2.11 95.95 -65.80
C ILE A 289 1.00 94.90 -65.70
N ARG A 290 -0.27 95.31 -65.89
CA ARG A 290 -1.41 94.39 -65.89
C ARG A 290 -1.36 93.37 -67.01
N LYS A 291 -0.99 93.80 -68.22
CA LYS A 291 -0.89 92.91 -69.38
C LYS A 291 0.29 91.95 -69.27
N ILE A 292 1.43 92.41 -68.74
CA ILE A 292 2.58 91.53 -68.44
C ILE A 292 2.18 90.51 -67.37
N ALA A 293 1.46 90.93 -66.33
CA ALA A 293 0.97 90.05 -65.27
C ALA A 293 0.00 88.97 -65.78
N GLU A 294 -0.85 89.29 -66.76
CA GLU A 294 -1.70 88.31 -67.44
C GLU A 294 -0.88 87.32 -68.28
N ILE A 295 0.09 87.79 -69.07
CA ILE A 295 0.96 86.94 -69.92
C ILE A 295 1.72 85.91 -69.08
N PHE A 296 2.28 86.34 -67.95
CA PHE A 296 3.06 85.48 -67.06
C PHE A 296 2.24 84.88 -65.91
N ASN A 297 0.91 85.04 -65.97
CA ASN A 297 -0.05 84.52 -64.99
C ASN A 297 0.39 84.75 -63.53
N CYS A 298 0.65 86.00 -63.17
CA CYS A 298 1.08 86.40 -61.84
C CYS A 298 0.45 87.71 -61.38
N SER A 299 0.71 88.10 -60.13
CA SER A 299 0.17 89.34 -59.60
C SER A 299 0.91 90.54 -60.19
N THR A 300 0.18 91.63 -60.41
CA THR A 300 0.76 92.91 -60.84
C THR A 300 1.85 93.41 -59.88
N GLY A 301 1.70 93.18 -58.58
CA GLY A 301 2.72 93.49 -57.58
C GLY A 301 4.01 92.70 -57.75
N LEU A 302 3.92 91.42 -58.15
CA LEU A 302 5.11 90.60 -58.42
C LEU A 302 5.84 91.08 -59.68
N VAL A 303 5.11 91.41 -60.74
CA VAL A 303 5.69 92.02 -61.95
C VAL A 303 6.35 93.36 -61.64
N HIS A 304 5.70 94.22 -60.87
CA HIS A 304 6.26 95.51 -60.44
C HIS A 304 7.56 95.33 -59.65
N LYS A 305 7.61 94.32 -58.77
CA LYS A 305 8.82 93.99 -58.01
C LYS A 305 9.95 93.50 -58.93
N ILE A 306 9.65 92.63 -59.90
CA ILE A 306 10.66 92.08 -60.83
C ILE A 306 11.24 93.16 -61.75
N ILE A 307 10.41 94.07 -62.25
CA ILE A 307 10.85 95.15 -63.14
C ILE A 307 11.77 96.14 -62.41
N ASN A 308 11.48 96.43 -61.14
CA ASN A 308 12.18 97.43 -60.35
C ASN A 308 13.30 96.86 -59.45
N GLN A 309 13.58 95.56 -59.56
CA GLN A 309 14.77 94.92 -58.98
C GLN A 309 15.96 95.06 -59.93
#